data_AF-A0A2S9FYW3-F1
#
_entry.id   AF-A0A2S9FYW3-F1
#
_cell.length_a   1.000
_cell.length_b   1.000
_cell.length_c   1.000
_cell.angle_alpha   90.00
_cell.angle_beta   90.00
_cell.angle_gamma   90.00
#
_symmetry.space_group_name_H-M   'P 1'
#
loop_
_entity.id
_entity.type
_entity.pdbx_description
1 polymer ?
#
loop_
_entity_poly.entity_id
_entity_poly.type
_entity_poly.pdbx_seq_one_letter_code
_entity_poly.pdbx_strand_id
1 'polypeptide(L)' 'LLGRSDIEDLILPEPLSPVIVLSAVPITATEAAWVRLKGADARREAWVQDGVDTTDPQRRAASPS' A
#
# COMPACT_ATOMS: atom_id res chain seq x y z
N LEU A 1 2.82 0.94 1.13
CA LEU A 1 1.88 1.83 0.45
C LEU A 1 0.58 1.85 1.24
N LEU A 2 0.03 3.04 1.48
CA LEU A 2 -1.26 3.17 2.14
C LEU A 2 -2.40 3.03 1.12
N GLY A 3 -3.51 2.50 1.55
CA GLY A 3 -4.73 2.35 0.77
C GLY A 3 -5.96 2.33 1.66
N ARG A 4 -7.13 2.22 1.05
CA ARG A 4 -8.37 2.01 1.79
C ARG A 4 -8.31 0.65 2.50
N SER A 5 -8.75 0.61 3.76
CA SER A 5 -8.96 -0.64 4.48
C SER A 5 -10.35 -1.21 4.16
N ASP A 6 -10.49 -2.52 4.34
CA ASP A 6 -11.80 -3.19 4.36
C ASP A 6 -12.55 -2.98 5.69
N ILE A 7 -11.89 -2.35 6.67
CA ILE A 7 -12.52 -1.91 7.92
C ILE A 7 -13.29 -0.62 7.66
N GLU A 8 -14.57 -0.61 8.05
CA GLU A 8 -15.43 0.57 7.92
C GLU A 8 -14.91 1.75 8.75
N ASP A 9 -15.23 2.96 8.29
CA ASP A 9 -14.87 4.18 9.03
C ASP A 9 -15.68 4.27 10.32
N LEU A 10 -15.00 4.63 11.40
CA LEU A 10 -15.63 4.82 12.70
C LEU A 10 -16.17 6.25 12.80
N ILE A 11 -17.49 6.38 12.68
CA ILE A 11 -18.19 7.66 12.91
C ILE A 11 -18.19 7.97 14.40
N LEU A 12 -17.75 9.18 14.76
CA LEU A 12 -17.71 9.65 16.13
C LEU A 12 -18.79 10.71 16.38
N PRO A 13 -19.27 10.86 17.63
CA PRO A 13 -20.17 11.94 17.99
C PRO A 13 -19.55 13.31 17.74
N GLU A 14 -20.38 14.29 17.44
CA GLU A 14 -19.93 15.68 17.32
C GLU A 14 -19.23 16.15 18.61
N PRO A 15 -18.13 16.92 18.50
CA PRO A 15 -17.58 17.55 17.29
C PRO A 15 -16.45 16.76 16.60
N LEU A 16 -16.29 15.47 16.90
CA LEU A 16 -15.13 14.70 16.44
C LEU A 16 -15.29 14.24 14.99
N SER A 17 -14.22 14.39 14.21
CA SER A 17 -14.15 13.83 12.85
C SER A 17 -14.13 12.30 12.89
N PRO A 18 -14.68 11.62 11.87
CA PRO A 18 -14.58 10.17 11.74
C PRO A 18 -13.13 9.68 11.74
N VAL A 19 -12.91 8.49 12.28
CA VAL A 19 -11.62 7.80 12.20
C VAL A 19 -11.61 6.90 10.98
N ILE A 20 -10.66 7.17 10.09
CA ILE A 20 -10.44 6.38 8.87
C ILE A 20 -9.33 5.37 9.12
N VAL A 21 -9.63 4.10 8.90
CA VAL A 21 -8.63 3.03 8.95
C VAL A 21 -8.04 2.81 7.56
N LEU A 22 -6.72 2.81 7.46
CA LEU A 22 -6.01 2.59 6.21
C LEU A 22 -5.32 1.23 6.21
N SER A 23 -5.33 0.56 5.06
CA SER A 23 -4.49 -0.62 4.82
C SER A 23 -3.07 -0.17 4.52
N ALA A 24 -2.08 -0.94 4.97
CA ALA A 24 -0.68 -0.67 4.74
C ALA A 24 0.01 -1.88 4.14
N VAL A 25 0.44 -1.77 2.89
CA VAL A 25 1.27 -2.78 2.22
C VAL A 25 2.75 -2.52 2.54
N PRO A 26 3.48 -3.43 3.19
CA PRO A 26 4.91 -3.27 3.42
C PRO A 26 5.68 -3.20 2.10
N ILE A 27 6.68 -2.32 2.05
CA ILE A 27 7.56 -2.17 0.89
C ILE A 27 9.02 -2.21 1.31
N THR A 28 9.86 -2.78 0.45
CA THR A 28 11.31 -2.78 0.69
C THR A 28 11.89 -1.39 0.42
N ALA A 29 13.14 -1.17 0.83
CA ALA A 29 13.84 0.10 0.57
C ALA A 29 13.93 0.42 -0.93
N THR A 30 14.23 -0.58 -1.78
CA THR A 30 14.29 -0.42 -3.24
C THR A 30 12.93 -0.03 -3.83
N GLU A 31 11.86 -0.66 -3.35
CA GLU A 31 10.49 -0.33 -3.78
C GLU A 31 10.13 1.09 -3.37
N ALA A 32 10.52 1.51 -2.16
CA ALA A 32 10.29 2.86 -1.68
C ALA A 32 11.07 3.90 -2.50
N ALA A 33 12.31 3.62 -2.92
CA ALA A 33 13.07 4.47 -3.81
C ALA A 33 12.39 4.59 -5.18
N TRP A 34 11.94 3.47 -5.75
CA TRP A 34 11.22 3.44 -7.02
C TRP A 34 9.89 4.23 -6.96
N VAL A 35 9.11 4.09 -5.87
CA VAL A 35 7.87 4.85 -5.64
C VAL A 35 8.11 6.34 -5.62
N ARG A 36 9.24 6.82 -5.08
CA ARG A 36 9.58 8.26 -5.10
C ARG A 36 9.84 8.78 -6.52
N LEU A 37 10.30 7.90 -7.41
CA LEU A 37 10.62 8.27 -8.80
C LEU A 37 9.40 8.17 -9.73
N LYS A 38 8.58 7.13 -9.57
CA LYS A 38 7.50 6.78 -10.51
C LYS A 38 6.09 6.84 -9.92
N GLY A 39 5.96 7.03 -8.62
CA GLY A 39 4.69 7.07 -7.92
C GLY A 39 4.24 5.73 -7.34
N ALA A 40 3.29 5.82 -6.39
CA ALA A 40 2.74 4.65 -5.71
C ALA A 40 1.82 3.81 -6.60
N ASP A 41 1.03 4.46 -7.47
CA ASP A 41 0.09 3.77 -8.35
C ASP A 41 0.82 2.91 -9.38
N ALA A 42 1.87 3.46 -10.00
CA ALA A 42 2.75 2.70 -10.88
C ALA A 42 3.39 1.48 -10.18
N ARG A 43 3.64 1.56 -8.86
CA ARG A 43 4.17 0.42 -8.10
C ARG A 43 3.12 -0.66 -7.90
N ARG A 44 1.88 -0.27 -7.61
CA ARG A 44 0.76 -1.22 -7.48
C ARG A 44 0.51 -1.93 -8.81
N GLU A 45 0.53 -1.18 -9.92
CA GLU A 45 0.39 -1.77 -11.25
C GLU A 45 1.50 -2.77 -11.57
N ALA A 46 2.76 -2.40 -11.32
CA ALA A 46 3.90 -3.31 -11.51
C ALA A 46 3.75 -4.62 -10.72
N TRP A 47 3.35 -4.56 -9.44
CA TRP A 47 3.11 -5.77 -8.66
C TRP A 47 2.00 -6.66 -9.22
N VAL A 48 0.91 -6.06 -9.73
CA VAL A 48 -0.18 -6.82 -10.37
C VAL A 48 0.32 -7.52 -11.64
N GLN A 49 1.06 -6.80 -12.49
CA GLN A 49 1.62 -7.39 -13.72
C GLN A 49 2.61 -8.52 -13.44
N ASP A 50 3.43 -8.36 -12.40
CA ASP A 50 4.46 -9.33 -12.03
C ASP A 50 3.94 -10.46 -11.11
N GLY A 51 2.65 -10.46 -10.76
CA GLY A 51 2.04 -11.47 -9.88
C GLY A 51 2.63 -11.49 -8.46
N VAL A 52 3.04 -10.33 -7.95
CA VAL A 52 3.73 -10.22 -6.66
C VAL A 52 2.73 -10.40 -5.52
N ASP A 53 2.92 -11.46 -4.73
CA ASP A 53 2.22 -11.61 -3.44
C ASP A 53 2.79 -10.60 -2.44
N THR A 54 2.02 -9.54 -2.16
CA THR A 54 2.43 -8.47 -1.24
C THR A 54 2.22 -8.81 0.24
N THR A 55 1.56 -9.94 0.53
CA THR A 55 1.28 -10.41 1.88
C THR A 55 2.37 -11.32 2.44
N ASP A 56 3.21 -11.91 1.57
CA ASP A 56 4.35 -12.72 1.98
C ASP A 56 5.46 -11.85 2.62
N PRO A 57 5.74 -12.01 3.94
CA PRO A 57 6.77 -11.25 4.62
C PRO A 57 8.20 -11.65 4.22
N GLN A 58 8.39 -12.82 3.59
CA GLN A 58 9.69 -13.31 3.12
C GLN A 58 9.93 -12.98 1.64
N ARG A 59 9.01 -12.29 0.96
CA ARG A 59 9.16 -11.95 -0.45
C ARG A 59 10.41 -11.10 -0.69
N ARG A 60 11.12 -11.38 -1.79
CA ARG A 60 12.18 -10.50 -2.28
C ARG A 60 11.57 -9.26 -2.94
N ALA A 61 12.35 -8.19 -3.03
CA ALA A 61 11.95 -7.01 -3.77
C ALA A 61 11.64 -7.40 -5.23
N ALA A 62 10.45 -7.04 -5.72
CA ALA A 62 10.13 -7.28 -7.11
C ALA A 62 10.90 -6.30 -8.00
N SER A 63 11.62 -6.85 -8.98
CA SER A 63 12.28 -6.10 -10.05
C SER A 63 11.34 -6.10 -11.25
N PRO A 64 10.62 -4.99 -11.51
CA PRO A 64 9.76 -4.91 -12.68
C PRO A 64 10.61 -5.06 -13.95
N SER A 65 10.09 -5.79 -14.92
CA SER A 65 10.70 -5.96 -16.25
C SER A 65 10.58 -4.69 -17.09
#